data_AF-A0A380FJD6-F1
#
_entry.id   AF-A0A380FJD6-F1
#
_cell.length_a   1.000
_cell.length_b   1.000
_cell.length_c   1.000
_cell.angle_alpha   90.00
_cell.angle_beta   90.00
_cell.angle_gamma   90.00
#
_symmetry.space_group_name_H-M   'P 1'
#
loop_
_entity.id
_entity.type
_entity.pdbx_description
1 polymer ?
#
loop_
_entity_poly.entity_id
_entity_poly.type
_entity_poly.pdbx_seq_one_letter_code
_entity_poly.pdbx_strand_id
1 'polypeptide(L)'
;MPGKKYAVYCTENAIDFKTPTFGTFSIKFSVIKGYSESLRETDKFSLSSGEWQFETGVLSVDDVKYKHNTTGFKIYNGSTDTIDPHIRHKFRLLINIDAPKGFTLTNNTTGDVF
;
A
#
# COMPACT_ATOMS: atom_id res chain seq x y z
N MET A 1 6.52 -0.83 12.23
CA MET A 1 5.21 -0.14 12.27
C MET A 1 4.12 -1.15 11.93
N PRO A 2 3.00 -1.17 12.67
CA PRO A 2 1.84 -1.98 12.30
C PRO A 2 1.31 -1.58 10.91
N GLY A 3 0.52 -2.45 10.27
CA GLY A 3 -0.09 -2.16 8.97
C GLY A 3 0.86 -2.19 7.76
N LYS A 4 2.13 -2.55 7.95
CA LYS A 4 3.11 -2.74 6.86
C LYS A 4 3.56 -4.19 6.76
N LYS A 5 3.94 -4.62 5.55
CA LYS A 5 4.57 -5.91 5.27
C LYS A 5 5.84 -5.70 4.45
N TYR A 6 6.79 -6.62 4.59
CA TYR A 6 8.03 -6.62 3.82
C TYR A 6 8.15 -7.97 3.11
N ALA A 7 8.50 -7.94 1.82
CA ALA A 7 8.93 -9.14 1.12
C ALA A 7 10.36 -9.45 1.53
N VAL A 8 10.54 -10.49 2.34
CA VAL A 8 11.81 -10.82 2.97
C VAL A 8 12.32 -12.20 2.61
N TYR A 9 13.64 -12.33 2.61
CA TYR A 9 14.34 -13.60 2.58
C TYR A 9 15.10 -13.79 3.90
N CYS A 10 14.98 -14.96 4.52
CA CYS A 10 15.70 -15.28 5.75
C CYS A 10 17.17 -15.57 5.42
N THR A 11 18.09 -14.82 6.03
CA THR A 11 19.53 -14.96 5.79
C THR A 11 20.28 -15.64 6.94
N GLU A 12 19.76 -15.53 8.16
CA GLU A 12 20.36 -16.15 9.35
C GLU A 12 19.22 -16.61 10.29
N ASN A 13 19.28 -17.83 10.80
CA ASN A 13 18.22 -18.41 11.66
C ASN A 13 18.75 -19.43 12.69
N ALA A 14 20.00 -19.29 13.11
CA ALA A 14 20.64 -20.19 14.06
C ALA A 14 20.25 -19.89 15.52
N ILE A 15 20.28 -20.92 16.35
CA ILE A 15 20.11 -20.83 17.80
C ILE A 15 21.49 -20.88 18.46
N ASP A 16 21.76 -19.91 19.32
CA ASP A 16 22.93 -19.84 20.20
C ASP A 16 22.55 -20.41 21.57
N PHE A 17 22.77 -21.71 21.75
CA PHE A 17 22.50 -22.42 23.00
C PHE A 17 23.44 -21.97 24.11
N LYS A 18 22.89 -21.54 25.25
CA LYS A 18 23.66 -21.21 26.46
C LYS A 18 23.67 -22.36 27.47
N THR A 19 22.64 -23.22 27.43
CA THR A 19 22.56 -24.50 28.13
C THR A 19 21.82 -25.52 27.25
N PRO A 20 21.72 -26.81 27.62
CA PRO A 20 20.97 -27.79 26.83
C PRO A 20 19.48 -27.46 26.64
N THR A 21 18.90 -26.61 27.50
CA THR A 21 17.46 -26.27 27.48
C THR A 21 17.18 -24.79 27.25
N PHE A 22 18.22 -23.95 27.21
CA PHE A 22 18.08 -22.50 27.06
C PHE A 22 19.06 -21.98 26.01
N GLY A 23 18.56 -21.14 25.11
CA GLY A 23 19.35 -20.50 24.07
C GLY A 23 18.69 -19.20 23.62
N THR A 24 19.50 -18.36 23.00
CA THR A 24 19.03 -17.14 22.32
C THR A 24 19.07 -17.40 20.82
N PHE A 25 18.13 -16.85 20.07
CA PHE A 25 18.19 -16.89 18.62
C PHE A 25 17.95 -15.50 18.07
N SER A 26 18.62 -15.22 16.96
CA SER A 26 18.38 -14.02 16.17
C SER A 26 18.08 -14.47 14.76
N ILE A 27 17.02 -13.91 14.18
CA ILE A 27 16.67 -14.17 12.78
C ILE A 27 16.91 -12.90 12.00
N LYS A 28 17.70 -13.01 10.95
CA LYS A 28 17.98 -11.89 10.05
C LYS A 28 17.23 -12.09 8.75
N PHE A 29 16.65 -11.00 8.29
CA PHE A 29 15.90 -10.95 7.05
C PHE A 29 16.47 -9.86 6.13
N SER A 30 16.68 -10.20 4.86
CA SER A 30 16.96 -9.24 3.80
C SER A 30 15.66 -8.86 3.10
N VAL A 31 15.39 -7.55 2.96
CA VAL A 31 14.22 -7.05 2.25
C VAL A 31 14.49 -7.08 0.75
N ILE A 32 13.92 -8.06 0.06
CA ILE A 32 14.23 -8.35 -1.37
C ILE A 32 13.80 -7.18 -2.27
N LYS A 33 12.64 -6.58 -1.96
CA LYS A 33 12.09 -5.48 -2.76
C LYS A 33 12.72 -4.11 -2.47
N GLY A 34 13.45 -3.97 -1.35
CA GLY A 34 13.99 -2.68 -0.90
C GLY A 34 12.95 -1.68 -0.33
N TYR A 35 11.68 -2.05 -0.21
CA TYR A 35 10.61 -1.20 0.34
C TYR A 35 9.57 -2.01 1.13
N SER A 36 8.81 -1.34 1.99
CA SER A 36 7.61 -1.89 2.64
C SER A 36 6.37 -1.67 1.79
N GLU A 37 5.40 -2.57 1.91
CA GLU A 37 4.08 -2.46 1.32
C GLU A 37 3.03 -2.30 2.41
N SER A 38 1.92 -1.63 2.11
CA SER A 38 0.74 -1.66 2.98
C SER A 38 0.23 -3.10 3.12
N LEU A 39 -0.24 -3.44 4.32
CA LEU A 39 -0.78 -4.77 4.60
C LEU A 39 -2.11 -5.01 3.86
N ARG A 40 -2.93 -3.97 3.74
CA ARG A 40 -4.25 -3.97 3.11
C ARG A 40 -4.25 -3.22 1.78
N GLU A 41 -5.21 -3.56 0.93
CA GLU A 41 -5.44 -2.97 -0.40
C GLU A 41 -6.63 -2.00 -0.33
N THR A 42 -6.54 -0.86 -1.02
CA THR A 42 -7.48 0.27 -0.86
C THR A 42 -8.91 -0.04 -1.32
N ASP A 43 -9.13 -1.13 -2.05
CA ASP A 43 -10.48 -1.60 -2.44
C ASP A 43 -11.32 -2.14 -1.28
N LYS A 44 -10.66 -2.48 -0.16
CA LYS A 44 -11.27 -2.86 1.14
C LYS A 44 -11.22 -1.73 2.16
N PHE A 45 -10.94 -0.49 1.74
CA PHE A 45 -10.83 0.63 2.66
C PHE A 45 -12.12 0.87 3.45
N SER A 46 -11.98 0.95 4.78
CA SER A 46 -13.04 1.38 5.70
C SER A 46 -12.40 1.98 6.94
N LEU A 47 -12.80 3.19 7.31
CA LEU A 47 -12.34 3.83 8.54
C LEU A 47 -12.78 3.08 9.79
N SER A 48 -13.96 2.46 9.72
CA SER A 48 -14.55 1.74 10.86
C SER A 48 -13.79 0.47 11.22
N SER A 49 -12.92 -0.05 10.35
CA SER A 49 -12.20 -1.31 10.63
C SER A 49 -11.00 -1.12 11.56
N GLY A 50 -10.48 0.10 11.70
CA GLY A 50 -9.26 0.38 12.46
C GLY A 50 -7.98 -0.26 11.87
N GLU A 51 -8.06 -0.86 10.68
CA GLU A 51 -6.95 -1.59 10.05
C GLU A 51 -6.00 -0.68 9.25
N TRP A 52 -6.34 0.60 9.15
CA TRP A 52 -5.69 1.55 8.25
C TRP A 52 -4.81 2.53 9.02
N GLN A 53 -3.56 2.61 8.62
CA GLN A 53 -2.57 3.54 9.17
C GLN A 53 -1.94 4.30 8.01
N PHE A 54 -2.13 5.61 7.99
CA PHE A 54 -1.54 6.50 6.99
C PHE A 54 -0.22 7.05 7.51
N GLU A 55 0.81 7.10 6.65
CA GLU A 55 2.14 7.53 7.06
C GLU A 55 2.26 9.07 7.16
N THR A 56 1.36 9.79 6.50
CA THR A 56 1.35 11.25 6.37
C THR A 56 0.24 11.89 7.20
N GLY A 57 0.44 11.93 8.52
CA GLY A 57 -0.27 12.83 9.45
C GLY A 57 -1.79 12.58 9.66
N VAL A 58 -2.37 13.38 10.57
CA VAL A 58 -3.80 13.34 10.91
C VAL A 58 -4.60 13.92 9.75
N LEU A 59 -5.18 13.05 8.93
CA LEU A 59 -6.16 13.43 7.92
C LEU A 59 -7.54 13.54 8.59
N SER A 60 -8.34 14.52 8.19
CA SER A 60 -9.79 14.44 8.35
C SER A 60 -10.27 13.31 7.45
N VAL A 61 -10.31 12.12 8.02
CA VAL A 61 -10.39 10.85 7.29
C VAL A 61 -11.73 10.62 6.61
N ASP A 62 -12.79 11.34 7.01
CA ASP A 62 -14.18 11.10 6.62
C ASP A 62 -14.42 11.17 5.09
N ASP A 63 -13.58 11.91 4.36
CA ASP A 63 -13.69 12.06 2.91
C ASP A 63 -12.79 11.11 2.11
N VAL A 64 -11.91 10.34 2.76
CA VAL A 64 -11.02 9.40 2.07
C VAL A 64 -11.83 8.21 1.58
N LYS A 65 -11.99 8.11 0.26
CA LYS A 65 -12.72 7.03 -0.41
C LYS A 65 -11.93 6.63 -1.66
N TYR A 66 -12.05 5.36 -2.03
CA TYR A 66 -11.41 4.78 -3.21
C TYR A 66 -12.41 4.15 -4.19
N LYS A 67 -13.70 4.34 -3.91
CA LYS A 67 -14.82 3.98 -4.78
C LYS A 67 -15.64 5.24 -5.02
N HIS A 68 -15.82 5.58 -6.29
CA HIS A 68 -16.51 6.79 -6.71
C HIS A 68 -17.54 6.46 -7.78
N ASN A 69 -18.59 7.25 -7.82
CA ASN A 69 -19.68 7.19 -8.81
C ASN A 69 -19.81 8.52 -9.58
N THR A 70 -18.78 9.37 -9.52
CA THR A 70 -18.72 10.70 -10.13
C THR A 70 -17.63 10.74 -11.21
N THR A 71 -17.75 11.68 -12.14
CA THR A 71 -16.77 11.90 -13.21
C THR A 71 -15.50 12.60 -12.73
N GLY A 72 -15.57 13.30 -11.60
CA GLY A 72 -14.43 13.92 -10.91
C GLY A 72 -14.31 13.39 -9.49
N PHE A 73 -13.10 12.98 -9.09
CA PHE A 73 -12.81 12.45 -7.77
C PHE A 73 -11.36 12.74 -7.38
N LYS A 74 -11.08 12.65 -6.07
CA LYS A 74 -9.72 12.75 -5.51
C LYS A 74 -9.36 11.42 -4.88
N ILE A 75 -8.17 10.92 -5.20
CA ILE A 75 -7.62 9.71 -4.60
C ILE A 75 -6.48 10.12 -3.67
N TYR A 76 -6.57 9.69 -2.41
CA TYR A 76 -5.51 9.95 -1.45
C TYR A 76 -4.42 8.86 -1.53
N ASN A 77 -3.17 9.28 -1.74
CA ASN A 77 -2.02 8.38 -1.59
C ASN A 77 -1.53 8.41 -0.14
N GLY A 78 -1.73 7.30 0.57
CA GLY A 78 -1.39 7.17 2.00
C GLY A 78 0.06 6.84 2.32
N SER A 79 0.89 6.65 1.29
CA SER A 79 2.32 6.42 1.44
C SER A 79 3.11 7.73 1.33
N THR A 80 4.41 7.64 1.59
CA THR A 80 5.36 8.74 1.38
C THR A 80 6.03 8.69 -0.01
N ASP A 81 5.65 7.74 -0.87
CA ASP A 81 6.30 7.47 -2.17
C ASP A 81 5.27 7.61 -3.31
N THR A 82 5.75 7.90 -4.52
CA THR A 82 4.89 8.00 -5.71
C THR A 82 4.49 6.60 -6.18
N ILE A 83 3.17 6.36 -6.31
CA ILE A 83 2.65 5.09 -6.82
C ILE A 83 2.74 5.08 -8.35
N ASP A 84 3.44 4.09 -8.90
CA ASP A 84 3.70 3.96 -10.34
C ASP A 84 3.68 2.47 -10.74
N PRO A 85 2.65 2.04 -11.50
CA PRO A 85 2.56 0.65 -11.98
C PRO A 85 3.62 0.24 -12.99
N HIS A 86 4.30 1.18 -13.65
CA HIS A 86 5.28 0.84 -14.69
C HIS A 86 6.56 0.24 -14.12
N ILE A 87 6.84 0.46 -12.83
CA ILE A 87 8.08 0.03 -12.19
C ILE A 87 7.80 -1.12 -11.22
N ARG A 88 7.14 -0.82 -10.09
CA ARG A 88 7.10 -1.75 -8.95
C ARG A 88 5.84 -1.69 -8.10
N HIS A 89 4.94 -0.74 -8.33
CA HIS A 89 3.78 -0.56 -7.47
C HIS A 89 2.56 -1.28 -8.03
N LYS A 90 1.84 -2.01 -7.18
CA LYS A 90 0.55 -2.57 -7.56
C LYS A 90 -0.47 -1.45 -7.65
N PHE A 91 -0.96 -1.19 -8.86
CA PHE A 91 -2.03 -0.24 -9.11
C PHE A 91 -3.08 -0.88 -10.01
N ARG A 92 -4.35 -0.73 -9.62
CA ARG A 92 -5.49 -1.23 -10.39
C ARG A 92 -6.60 -0.20 -10.33
N LEU A 93 -6.97 0.34 -11.49
CA LEU A 93 -8.11 1.21 -11.66
C LEU A 93 -9.21 0.45 -12.40
N LEU A 94 -10.39 0.32 -11.80
CA LEU A 94 -11.55 -0.28 -12.43
C LEU A 94 -12.55 0.83 -12.76
N ILE A 95 -12.83 1.01 -14.04
CA ILE A 95 -13.78 2.02 -14.54
C ILE A 95 -14.97 1.27 -15.12
N ASN A 96 -16.15 1.55 -14.59
CA ASN A 96 -17.42 1.07 -15.14
C ASN A 96 -18.24 2.30 -15.54
N ILE A 97 -18.29 2.57 -16.85
CA ILE A 97 -18.91 3.77 -17.41
C ILE A 97 -19.61 3.43 -18.72
N ASP A 98 -20.74 4.08 -18.96
CA ASP A 98 -21.35 4.13 -20.30
C ASP A 98 -20.73 5.29 -21.08
N ALA A 99 -19.88 4.96 -22.05
CA ALA A 99 -19.09 5.92 -22.81
C ALA A 99 -19.15 5.60 -24.31
N PRO A 100 -20.30 5.84 -24.98
CA PRO A 100 -20.53 5.42 -26.36
C PRO A 100 -19.60 6.12 -27.38
N LYS A 101 -18.95 7.22 -26.98
CA LYS A 101 -17.97 7.97 -27.79
C LYS A 101 -16.54 7.79 -27.28
N GLY A 102 -16.29 6.80 -26.43
CA GLY A 102 -15.04 6.66 -25.68
C GLY A 102 -15.01 7.53 -24.43
N PHE A 103 -13.98 7.32 -23.60
CA PHE A 103 -13.71 8.12 -22.41
C PHE A 103 -12.23 8.49 -22.38
N THR A 104 -11.92 9.53 -21.60
CA THR A 104 -10.56 10.00 -21.35
C THR A 104 -10.40 10.20 -19.85
N LEU A 105 -9.28 9.75 -19.29
CA LEU A 105 -8.93 9.94 -17.89
C LEU A 105 -7.80 10.96 -17.77
N THR A 106 -8.07 12.08 -17.13
CA THR A 106 -7.06 13.13 -16.87
C THR A 106 -6.64 13.11 -15.42
N ASN A 107 -5.34 12.96 -15.17
CA ASN A 107 -4.76 13.16 -13.84
C ASN A 107 -4.43 14.64 -13.66
N ASN A 108 -5.29 15.38 -12.97
CA ASN A 108 -5.07 16.81 -12.72
C ASN A 108 -3.87 17.13 -11.81
N THR A 109 -3.29 16.13 -11.12
CA THR A 109 -2.11 16.34 -10.27
C THR A 109 -0.81 16.32 -11.08
N THR A 110 -0.70 15.41 -12.05
CA THR A 110 0.50 15.25 -12.89
C THR A 110 0.37 15.87 -14.27
N GLY A 111 -0.86 16.10 -14.73
CA GLY A 111 -1.19 16.56 -16.09
C GLY A 111 -1.35 15.44 -17.12
N ASP A 112 -1.16 14.17 -16.72
CA ASP A 112 -1.23 13.03 -17.64
C ASP A 112 -2.65 12.78 -18.15
N VAL A 113 -2.74 12.29 -19.39
CA VAL A 113 -4.00 11.96 -20.08
C VAL A 113 -3.91 10.53 -20.62
N PHE A 114 -4.91 9.71 -20.28
CA PHE A 114 -5.05 8.30 -20.67
C PHE A 114 -6.35 8.06 -21.43
#